data_AF-A0A3D2RL62-F1
#
_entry.id   AF-A0A3D2RL62-F1
#
_cell.length_a   1.000
_cell.length_b   1.000
_cell.length_c   1.000
_cell.angle_alpha   90.00
_cell.angle_beta   90.00
_cell.angle_gamma   90.00
#
_symmetry.space_group_name_H-M   'P 1'
#
loop_
_entity.id
_entity.type
_entity.pdbx_description
1 polymer ?
#
loop_
_entity_poly.entity_id
_entity_poly.type
_entity_poly.pdbx_seq_one_letter_code
_entity_poly.pdbx_strand_id
1 'polypeptide(L)'
;MSIPRWFEKEGLELHFCDDRCKRRWRDDHRAEVRLKGRPEHRGGDWDRIARGIRERDGFRCRSCGVSEESLERQLDVHHVVPFRAFKSADRANNPDNLISLCQSCHKQAEQKGRENMPLFGKGEAPWR
;
A
#
# COMPACT_ATOMS: atom_id res chain seq x y z
N MET A 1 12.25 16.65 33.27
CA MET A 1 11.49 16.66 32.00
C MET A 1 10.07 16.20 32.33
N SER A 2 9.03 16.92 31.89
CA SER A 2 7.67 16.38 32.01
C SER A 2 7.42 15.46 30.82
N ILE A 3 7.26 14.17 31.08
CA ILE A 3 6.73 13.25 30.08
C ILE A 3 5.29 13.70 29.81
N PRO A 4 4.91 13.97 28.54
CA PRO A 4 3.53 14.30 28.24
C PRO A 4 2.60 13.18 28.74
N ARG A 5 1.50 13.52 29.40
CA ARG A 5 0.57 12.53 30.00
C ARG A 5 0.09 11.43 29.03
N TRP A 6 0.01 11.75 27.74
CA TRP A 6 -0.37 10.77 26.72
C TRP A 6 0.69 9.68 26.53
N PHE A 7 1.96 9.98 26.74
CA PHE A 7 3.09 9.05 26.58
C PHE A 7 3.13 8.03 27.72
N GLU A 8 2.82 8.46 28.95
CA GLU A 8 2.68 7.57 30.11
C GLU A 8 1.45 6.64 29.97
N LYS A 9 0.35 7.14 29.42
CA LYS A 9 -0.90 6.37 29.25
C LYS A 9 -0.74 5.19 28.29
N GLU A 10 0.16 5.29 27.31
CA GLU A 10 0.46 4.23 26.34
C GLU A 10 1.50 3.21 26.87
N GLY A 11 1.95 3.35 28.12
CA GLY A 11 2.92 2.43 28.73
C GLY A 11 4.31 2.48 28.09
N LEU A 12 4.65 3.59 27.44
CA LEU A 12 5.94 3.77 26.78
C LEU A 12 6.98 4.31 27.76
N GLU A 13 8.14 3.65 27.82
CA GLU A 13 9.27 4.10 28.63
C GLU A 13 10.25 4.96 27.81
N LEU A 14 10.74 6.05 28.40
CA LEU A 14 11.86 6.78 27.84
C LEU A 14 13.15 6.00 28.10
N HIS A 15 13.77 5.48 27.04
CA HIS A 15 15.08 4.81 27.12
C HIS A 15 16.25 5.76 27.45
N PHE A 16 15.99 7.06 27.66
CA PHE A 16 17.03 8.06 27.90
C PHE A 16 16.95 8.63 29.30
N CYS A 17 18.11 8.71 29.95
CA CYS A 17 18.25 9.19 31.32
C CYS A 17 17.77 10.64 31.52
N ASP A 18 17.97 11.50 30.51
CA ASP A 18 17.56 12.90 30.46
C ASP A 18 17.68 13.48 29.03
N ASP A 19 17.41 14.79 28.88
CA ASP A 19 17.50 15.52 27.61
C ASP A 19 18.93 15.61 27.07
N ARG A 20 19.94 15.43 27.92
CA ARG A 20 21.36 15.42 27.53
C ARG A 20 21.72 14.07 26.93
N CYS A 21 21.31 12.96 27.56
CA CYS A 21 21.39 11.60 27.02
C CYS A 21 20.71 11.52 25.64
N LYS A 22 19.49 12.04 25.53
CA LYS A 22 18.72 12.05 24.27
C LYS A 22 19.42 12.86 23.16
N ARG A 23 19.95 14.05 23.49
CA ARG A 23 20.68 14.89 22.53
C ARG A 23 21.96 14.23 22.05
N ARG A 24 22.78 13.73 22.98
CA ARG A 24 24.02 13.02 22.66
C ARG A 24 23.77 11.83 21.74
N TRP A 25 22.76 11.00 22.05
CA TRP A 25 22.41 9.87 21.19
C TRP A 25 22.01 10.33 19.78
N ARG A 26 21.20 11.39 19.64
CA ARG A 26 20.82 11.98 18.34
C ARG A 26 22.00 12.51 17.54
N ASP A 27 22.98 13.09 18.21
CA ASP A 27 24.19 13.63 17.57
C ASP A 27 25.11 12.48 17.13
N ASP A 28 25.32 11.48 17.99
CA ASP A 28 26.14 10.31 17.71
C ASP A 28 25.51 9.37 16.65
N HIS A 29 24.17 9.32 16.55
CA HIS A 29 23.41 8.42 15.68
C HIS A 29 22.60 9.18 14.62
N ARG A 30 23.14 10.29 14.11
CA ARG A 30 22.47 11.08 13.07
C ARG A 30 22.38 10.27 11.77
N ALA A 31 21.23 9.64 11.54
CA ALA A 31 20.90 9.06 10.25
C ALA A 31 20.49 10.18 9.27
N GLU A 32 21.18 10.28 8.14
CA GLU A 32 20.71 11.12 7.03
C GLU A 32 19.50 10.46 6.39
N VAL A 33 18.29 10.78 6.88
CA VAL A 33 17.06 10.33 6.24
C VAL A 33 16.80 11.18 5.01
N ARG A 34 17.36 10.75 3.87
CA ARG A 34 16.94 11.28 2.56
C ARG A 34 15.61 10.65 2.18
N LEU A 35 14.52 11.30 2.59
CA LEU A 35 13.22 11.07 1.98
C LEU A 35 13.31 11.54 0.53
N LYS A 36 13.67 10.64 -0.39
CA LYS A 36 13.67 10.93 -1.83
C LYS A 36 12.21 11.22 -2.20
N GLY A 37 11.90 12.49 -2.43
CA GLY A 37 10.61 12.89 -2.96
C GLY A 37 10.37 12.29 -4.33
N ARG A 38 9.64 11.18 -4.39
CA ARG A 38 8.63 10.89 -5.42
C ARG A 38 7.52 10.06 -4.77
N PRO A 39 6.27 10.29 -5.15
CA PRO A 39 5.13 10.03 -4.30
C PRO A 39 5.02 8.53 -4.17
N GLU A 40 5.05 8.05 -2.93
CA GLU A 40 4.53 6.73 -2.62
C GLU A 40 3.03 6.77 -2.94
N HIS A 41 2.67 6.69 -4.23
CA HIS A 41 1.29 6.72 -4.71
C HIS A 41 0.45 5.59 -4.07
N ARG A 42 1.12 4.66 -3.39
CA ARG A 42 0.58 3.49 -2.72
C ARG A 42 1.24 3.19 -1.37
N GLY A 43 2.02 4.11 -0.79
CA GLY A 43 2.79 3.88 0.45
C GLY A 43 4.07 3.02 0.29
N GLY A 44 5.01 3.15 1.22
CA GLY A 44 6.34 2.53 1.17
C GLY A 44 6.35 1.00 1.23
N ASP A 45 5.25 0.39 1.69
CA ASP A 45 5.08 -1.06 1.80
C ASP A 45 4.55 -1.72 0.51
N TRP A 46 4.37 -0.97 -0.57
CA TRP A 46 3.68 -1.47 -1.77
C TRP A 46 4.28 -2.74 -2.34
N ASP A 47 5.61 -2.87 -2.44
CA ASP A 47 6.25 -4.06 -3.02
C ASP A 47 5.98 -5.32 -2.19
N ARG A 48 5.95 -5.18 -0.85
CA ARG A 48 5.61 -6.27 0.08
C ARG A 48 4.15 -6.68 -0.10
N ILE A 49 3.25 -5.71 -0.17
CA ILE A 49 1.81 -5.92 -0.35
C ILE A 49 1.56 -6.59 -1.71
N ALA A 50 2.10 -6.03 -2.78
CA ALA A 50 1.92 -6.54 -4.14
C ALA A 50 2.37 -8.00 -4.27
N ARG A 51 3.55 -8.35 -3.72
CA ARG A 51 4.01 -9.74 -3.67
C ARG A 51 3.01 -10.65 -2.94
N GLY A 52 2.52 -10.25 -1.77
CA GLY A 52 1.54 -11.04 -1.01
C GLY A 52 0.22 -11.26 -1.78
N ILE A 53 -0.23 -10.29 -2.56
CA ILE A 53 -1.41 -10.43 -3.42
C ILE A 53 -1.16 -11.41 -4.56
N ARG A 54 0.02 -11.37 -5.19
CA ARG A 54 0.39 -12.34 -6.23
C ARG A 54 0.52 -13.76 -5.68
N GLU A 55 1.10 -13.92 -4.49
CA GLU A 55 1.15 -15.20 -3.77
C GLU A 55 -0.25 -15.74 -3.48
N ARG A 56 -1.15 -14.91 -2.92
CA ARG A 56 -2.56 -15.26 -2.67
C ARG A 56 -3.27 -15.72 -3.95
N ASP A 57 -3.00 -15.03 -5.05
CA ASP A 57 -3.63 -15.29 -6.34
C ASP A 57 -2.94 -16.45 -7.10
N GLY A 58 -1.93 -17.09 -6.50
CA GLY A 58 -1.21 -18.24 -7.06
C GLY A 58 -0.33 -17.88 -8.26
N PHE A 59 0.16 -16.64 -8.32
CA PHE A 59 0.93 -16.08 -9.44
C PHE A 59 0.19 -16.21 -10.78
N ARG A 60 -1.14 -16.16 -10.74
CA ARG A 60 -2.03 -16.28 -11.90
C ARG A 60 -2.96 -15.09 -11.99
N CYS A 61 -3.17 -14.62 -13.22
CA CYS A 61 -4.15 -13.60 -13.51
C CYS A 61 -5.53 -14.08 -13.05
N ARG A 62 -6.19 -13.33 -12.16
CA ARG A 62 -7.50 -13.70 -11.62
C ARG A 62 -8.64 -13.56 -12.64
N SER A 63 -8.38 -12.94 -13.78
CA SER A 63 -9.34 -12.76 -14.87
C SER A 63 -9.25 -13.86 -15.93
N CYS A 64 -8.04 -14.18 -16.42
CA CYS A 64 -7.86 -15.14 -17.52
C CYS A 64 -7.02 -16.38 -17.16
N GLY A 65 -6.44 -16.46 -15.96
CA GLY A 65 -5.70 -17.63 -15.48
C GLY A 65 -4.24 -17.75 -15.93
N VAL A 66 -3.75 -16.89 -16.83
CA VAL A 66 -2.34 -16.91 -17.28
C VAL A 66 -1.38 -16.72 -16.09
N SER A 67 -0.31 -17.50 -16.02
CA SER A 67 0.70 -17.39 -14.96
C SER A 67 1.80 -16.39 -15.31
N GLU A 68 2.50 -15.89 -14.28
CA GLU A 68 3.72 -15.09 -14.45
C GLU A 68 4.79 -15.82 -15.27
N GLU A 69 4.93 -17.13 -15.03
CA GLU A 69 5.86 -18.00 -15.76
C GLU A 69 5.59 -17.98 -17.27
N SER A 70 4.32 -18.14 -17.68
CA SER A 70 3.95 -18.08 -19.10
C SER A 70 4.12 -16.70 -19.72
N LEU A 71 4.14 -15.63 -18.92
CA LEU A 71 4.34 -14.26 -19.39
C LEU A 71 5.80 -13.81 -19.33
N GLU A 72 6.68 -14.56 -18.66
CA GLU A 72 8.05 -14.15 -18.31
C GLU A 72 8.13 -12.78 -17.61
N ARG A 73 7.07 -12.41 -16.88
CA ARG A 73 6.99 -11.17 -16.11
C ARG A 73 6.00 -11.28 -14.96
N GLN A 74 6.16 -10.39 -13.99
CA GLN A 74 5.21 -10.27 -12.89
C GLN A 74 3.84 -9.77 -13.35
N LEU A 75 2.78 -10.24 -12.68
CA LEU A 75 1.43 -9.69 -12.81
C LEU A 75 1.38 -8.30 -12.19
N ASP A 76 0.55 -7.44 -12.77
CA ASP A 76 0.24 -6.15 -12.19
C ASP A 76 -0.78 -6.35 -11.06
N VAL A 77 -0.65 -5.61 -9.96
CA VAL A 77 -1.66 -5.62 -8.88
C VAL A 77 -2.56 -4.42 -9.06
N HIS A 78 -3.82 -4.70 -9.40
CA HIS A 78 -4.84 -3.71 -9.69
C HIS A 78 -5.62 -3.34 -8.44
N HIS A 79 -5.87 -2.04 -8.25
CA HIS A 79 -6.81 -1.52 -7.27
C HIS A 79 -8.24 -1.57 -7.85
N VAL A 80 -9.10 -2.45 -7.33
CA VAL A 80 -10.51 -2.59 -7.79
C VAL A 80 -11.27 -1.27 -7.67
N VAL A 81 -11.13 -0.62 -6.51
CA VAL A 81 -11.51 0.78 -6.31
C VAL A 81 -10.23 1.62 -6.39
N PRO A 82 -10.15 2.66 -7.25
CA PRO A 82 -8.94 3.44 -7.45
C PRO A 82 -8.35 3.98 -6.15
N PHE A 83 -7.02 3.89 -6.00
CA PHE A 83 -6.31 4.33 -4.80
C PHE A 83 -6.71 5.74 -4.33
N ARG A 84 -6.88 6.68 -5.27
CA ARG A 84 -7.28 8.08 -5.01
C ARG A 84 -8.66 8.25 -4.35
N ALA A 85 -9.50 7.21 -4.33
CA ALA A 85 -10.81 7.24 -3.68
C ALA A 85 -10.73 7.09 -2.16
N PHE A 86 -9.55 6.75 -1.62
CA PHE A 86 -9.35 6.52 -0.19
C PHE A 86 -8.56 7.66 0.45
N LYS A 87 -8.86 7.94 1.73
CA LYS A 87 -8.13 8.95 2.52
C LYS A 87 -6.80 8.44 3.10
N SER A 88 -6.49 7.15 2.96
CA SER A 88 -5.37 6.49 3.62
C SER A 88 -4.88 5.30 2.80
N ALA A 89 -3.56 5.12 2.72
CA ALA A 89 -2.93 4.02 1.98
C ALA A 89 -3.38 2.65 2.51
N ASP A 90 -3.51 2.48 3.82
CA ASP A 90 -3.92 1.21 4.44
C ASP A 90 -5.29 0.72 3.96
N ARG A 91 -6.23 1.66 3.75
CA ARG A 91 -7.56 1.32 3.23
C ARG A 91 -7.54 1.02 1.75
N ALA A 92 -6.79 1.81 0.98
CA ALA A 92 -6.64 1.58 -0.45
C ALA A 92 -5.93 0.24 -0.74
N ASN A 93 -4.96 -0.14 0.09
CA ASN A 93 -4.16 -1.35 -0.04
C ASN A 93 -4.72 -2.54 0.73
N ASN A 94 -5.97 -2.47 1.19
CA ASN A 94 -6.62 -3.64 1.76
C ASN A 94 -6.61 -4.77 0.71
N PRO A 95 -6.21 -6.01 1.06
CA PRO A 95 -6.17 -7.13 0.12
C PRO A 95 -7.47 -7.35 -0.66
N ASP A 96 -8.63 -7.06 -0.08
CA ASP A 96 -9.94 -7.20 -0.74
C ASP A 96 -10.13 -6.18 -1.88
N ASN A 97 -9.38 -5.07 -1.85
CA ASN A 97 -9.36 -4.06 -2.91
C ASN A 97 -8.28 -4.33 -3.97
N LEU A 98 -7.52 -5.43 -3.85
CA LEU A 98 -6.37 -5.72 -4.71
C LEU A 98 -6.54 -7.04 -5.45
N ILE A 99 -6.15 -7.07 -6.73
CA ILE A 99 -6.25 -8.26 -7.57
C ILE A 99 -5.10 -8.36 -8.57
N SER A 100 -4.54 -9.54 -8.76
CA SER A 100 -3.44 -9.78 -9.71
C SER A 100 -3.97 -9.99 -11.12
N LEU A 101 -3.51 -9.17 -12.07
CA LEU A 101 -3.94 -9.19 -13.46
C LEU A 101 -2.73 -9.16 -14.41
N CYS A 102 -2.86 -9.83 -15.55
CA CYS A 102 -1.91 -9.64 -16.64
C CYS A 102 -2.13 -8.28 -17.31
N GLN A 103 -1.16 -7.81 -18.08
CA GLN A 103 -1.19 -6.47 -18.68
C GLN A 103 -2.46 -6.22 -19.51
N SER A 104 -2.93 -7.21 -20.28
CA SER A 104 -4.13 -7.07 -21.11
C SER A 104 -5.41 -6.96 -20.27
N CYS A 105 -5.57 -7.84 -19.27
CA CYS A 105 -6.70 -7.78 -18.34
C CYS A 105 -6.65 -6.52 -17.47
N HIS A 106 -5.46 -6.06 -17.08
CA HIS A 106 -5.28 -4.83 -16.32
C HIS A 106 -5.79 -3.62 -17.10
N LYS A 107 -5.38 -3.47 -18.38
CA LYS A 107 -5.87 -2.39 -19.24
C LYS A 107 -7.40 -2.41 -19.42
N GLN A 108 -7.99 -3.59 -19.57
CA GLN A 108 -9.45 -3.74 -19.65
C GLN A 108 -10.14 -3.32 -18.35
N ALA A 109 -9.58 -3.70 -17.19
CA ALA A 109 -10.10 -3.29 -15.88
C ALA A 109 -10.01 -1.77 -15.69
N GLU A 110 -8.89 -1.14 -16.09
CA GLU A 110 -8.74 0.32 -16.07
C GLU A 110 -9.78 1.02 -16.96
N GLN A 111 -10.06 0.49 -18.15
CA GLN A 111 -11.09 1.03 -19.04
C GLN A 111 -12.48 0.94 -18.41
N LYS A 112 -12.87 -0.24 -17.92
CA LYS A 112 -14.16 -0.45 -17.24
C LYS A 112 -14.31 0.39 -15.97
N GLY A 113 -13.23 0.58 -15.21
CA GLY A 113 -13.23 1.41 -14.00
C GLY A 113 -13.48 2.89 -14.29
N ARG A 114 -13.09 3.38 -15.47
CA ARG A 114 -13.40 4.74 -15.93
C ARG A 114 -14.86 4.89 -16.32
N GLU A 115 -15.47 3.82 -16.83
CA GLU A 115 -16.88 3.77 -17.24
C GLU A 115 -17.83 3.61 -16.04
N ASN A 116 -17.44 2.89 -14.98
CA ASN A 116 -18.29 2.53 -13.84
C ASN A 116 -18.13 3.42 -12.59
N MET A 117 -17.35 4.51 -12.64
CA MET A 117 -17.16 5.39 -11.48
C MET A 117 -18.42 6.27 -11.27
N PRO A 118 -19.13 6.22 -10.12
CA PRO A 118 -20.47 6.81 -9.92
C PRO A 118 -20.59 8.34 -10.08
N LEU A 119 -19.51 9.04 -10.40
CA LEU A 119 -19.57 10.43 -10.85
C LEU A 119 -20.01 10.55 -12.32
N PHE A 120 -20.02 9.43 -13.07
CA PHE A 120 -20.57 9.25 -14.41
C PHE A 120 -21.18 7.81 -14.46
N GLY A 121 -22.51 7.64 -14.34
CA GLY A 121 -23.21 6.35 -14.09
C GLY A 121 -22.99 5.21 -15.11
N LYS A 122 -23.48 3.97 -14.95
CA LYS A 122 -24.61 3.37 -14.18
C LYS A 122 -24.18 2.11 -13.41
N GLY A 123 -24.95 1.79 -12.36
CA GLY A 123 -24.59 0.85 -11.30
C GLY A 123 -24.58 -0.65 -11.61
N GLU A 124 -24.31 -1.37 -10.52
CA GLU A 124 -24.20 -2.82 -10.29
C GLU A 124 -22.78 -3.40 -10.39
N ALA A 125 -22.13 -3.59 -9.23
CA ALA A 125 -20.85 -4.29 -9.10
C ALA A 125 -21.10 -5.82 -8.96
N PRO A 126 -20.56 -6.68 -9.85
CA PRO A 126 -20.99 -8.09 -9.95
C PRO A 126 -20.06 -9.09 -9.23
N TRP A 127 -19.24 -8.70 -8.26
CA TRP A 127 -18.27 -9.63 -7.68
C TRP A 127 -18.84 -10.36 -6.45
N ARG A 128 -19.56 -11.47 -6.70
CA ARG A 128 -19.74 -12.60 -5.78
C ARG A 128 -18.95 -13.80 -6.29
#